data_AF-A0A0R2B946-F1
#
_entry.id   AF-A0A0R2B946-F1
#
_cell.length_a   1.000
_cell.length_b   1.000
_cell.length_c   1.000
_cell.angle_alpha   90.00
_cell.angle_beta   90.00
_cell.angle_gamma   90.00
#
_symmetry.space_group_name_H-M   'P 1'
#
loop_
_entity.id
_entity.type
_entity.pdbx_description
1 polymer ?
#
loop_
_entity_poly.entity_id
_entity_poly.type
_entity_poly.pdbx_seq_one_letter_code
_entity_poly.pdbx_strand_id
1 'polypeptide(L)'
;MAEFNVTRSQAQTLGYLEENPGANQRQIAEHFSHREASVSTLLRNLEKAGYIEKHVSSGTQDRSKKVYLTSNGQHVAQQLRQRFNTTNHQSIGGLSEREIDELITLLTKIHDHQNN
;
A
#
# COMPACT_ATOMS: atom_id res chain seq x y z
N MET A 1 -3.97 1.67 13.69
CA MET A 1 -2.51 1.49 13.55
C MET A 1 -1.92 0.78 14.75
N ALA A 2 -1.99 1.36 15.96
CA ALA A 2 -1.40 0.79 17.18
C ALA A 2 -1.84 -0.66 17.49
N GLU A 3 -3.10 -0.99 17.22
CA GLU A 3 -3.66 -2.34 17.41
C GLU A 3 -3.01 -3.43 16.55
N PHE A 4 -2.56 -3.08 15.34
CA PHE A 4 -1.84 -4.01 14.46
C PHE A 4 -0.33 -3.80 14.51
N ASN A 5 0.15 -2.92 15.39
CA ASN A 5 1.56 -2.54 15.53
C ASN A 5 2.27 -2.21 14.19
N VAL A 6 1.54 -1.56 13.28
CA VAL A 6 2.06 -1.09 11.98
C VAL A 6 2.10 0.43 11.92
N THR A 7 3.14 0.95 11.26
CA THR A 7 3.21 2.38 10.88
C THR A 7 2.26 2.68 9.72
N ARG A 8 2.05 3.97 9.43
CA ARG A 8 1.24 4.39 8.26
C ARG A 8 1.82 3.87 6.93
N SER A 9 3.14 3.94 6.75
CA SER A 9 3.80 3.45 5.54
C SER A 9 3.68 1.93 5.38
N GLN A 10 3.79 1.19 6.49
CA GLN A 10 3.57 -0.26 6.51
C GLN A 10 2.13 -0.62 6.15
N ALA A 11 1.15 0.08 6.72
CA ALA A 11 -0.26 -0.11 6.38
C ALA A 11 -0.56 0.20 4.90
N GLN A 12 0.00 1.28 4.36
CA GLN A 12 -0.11 1.60 2.93
C GLN A 12 0.53 0.52 2.06
N THR A 13 1.69 -0.01 2.45
CA THR A 13 2.35 -1.10 1.72
C THR A 13 1.52 -2.39 1.74
N LEU A 14 0.87 -2.72 2.86
CA LEU A 14 -0.03 -3.87 2.94
C LEU A 14 -1.25 -3.72 2.00
N GLY A 15 -1.84 -2.51 1.93
CA GLY A 15 -2.91 -2.22 0.96
C GLY A 15 -2.43 -2.34 -0.49
N TYR A 16 -1.26 -1.77 -0.80
CA TYR A 16 -0.67 -1.88 -2.14
C TYR A 16 -0.41 -3.33 -2.55
N LEU A 17 0.09 -4.17 -1.64
CA LEU A 17 0.35 -5.60 -1.88
C LEU A 17 -0.94 -6.43 -2.01
N GLU A 18 -2.04 -5.99 -1.41
CA GLU A 18 -3.36 -6.61 -1.61
C GLU A 18 -3.84 -6.43 -3.06
N GLU A 19 -3.61 -5.26 -3.64
CA GLU A 19 -3.96 -4.93 -5.03
C GLU A 19 -2.93 -5.43 -6.04
N ASN A 20 -1.67 -5.57 -5.63
CA ASN A 20 -0.54 -5.96 -6.49
C ASN A 20 0.23 -7.18 -5.92
N PRO A 21 -0.39 -8.37 -5.83
CA PRO A 21 0.29 -9.56 -5.34
C PRO A 21 1.50 -9.91 -6.21
N GLY A 22 2.65 -10.16 -5.57
CA GLY A 22 3.88 -10.46 -6.27
C GLY A 22 4.66 -9.23 -6.75
N ALA A 23 4.28 -8.01 -6.35
CA ALA A 23 5.14 -6.85 -6.58
C ALA A 23 6.55 -7.09 -6.01
N ASN A 24 7.58 -6.64 -6.74
CA ASN A 24 8.95 -6.67 -6.25
C ASN A 24 9.28 -5.39 -5.46
N GLN A 25 10.40 -5.41 -4.73
CA GLN A 25 10.81 -4.27 -3.89
C GLN A 25 10.93 -2.95 -4.66
N ARG A 26 11.41 -3.01 -5.91
CA ARG A 26 11.59 -1.83 -6.75
C ARG A 26 10.25 -1.19 -7.11
N GLN A 27 9.27 -2.00 -7.53
CA GLN A 27 7.91 -1.52 -7.82
C GLN A 27 7.26 -0.87 -6.60
N ILE A 28 7.47 -1.44 -5.41
CA ILE A 28 6.98 -0.86 -4.15
C ILE A 28 7.67 0.48 -3.86
N ALA A 29 8.98 0.59 -4.09
CA ALA A 29 9.72 1.84 -3.89
C ALA A 29 9.29 2.93 -4.87
N GLU A 30 9.12 2.59 -6.15
CA GLU A 30 8.62 3.47 -7.20
C GLU A 30 7.22 3.98 -6.86
N HIS A 31 6.29 3.10 -6.47
CA HIS A 31 4.91 3.47 -6.14
C HIS A 31 4.82 4.49 -4.99
N PHE A 32 5.62 4.33 -3.94
CA PHE A 32 5.61 5.25 -2.81
C PHE A 32 6.58 6.44 -2.97
N SER A 33 7.32 6.55 -4.08
CA SER A 33 8.40 7.54 -4.26
C SER A 33 9.43 7.49 -3.10
N HIS A 34 9.66 6.30 -2.54
CA HIS A 34 10.59 6.09 -1.43
C HIS A 34 11.94 5.58 -1.91
N ARG A 35 13.00 5.86 -1.13
CA ARG A 35 14.31 5.23 -1.36
C ARG A 35 14.22 3.72 -1.11
N GLU A 36 14.81 2.91 -1.99
CA GLU A 36 14.77 1.44 -1.89
C GLU A 36 15.26 0.90 -0.53
N ALA A 37 16.28 1.51 0.08
CA ALA A 37 16.81 1.11 1.39
C ALA A 37 15.75 1.22 2.52
N SER A 38 14.86 2.21 2.44
CA SER A 38 13.74 2.38 3.37
C SER A 38 12.70 1.29 3.18
N VAL A 39 12.44 0.90 1.93
CA VAL A 39 11.51 -0.18 1.59
C VAL A 39 12.03 -1.54 2.04
N SER A 40 13.33 -1.84 1.87
CA SER A 40 13.91 -3.08 2.40
C SER A 40 13.67 -3.26 3.90
N THR A 41 13.88 -2.20 4.68
CA THR A 41 13.67 -2.23 6.14
C THR A 41 12.19 -2.40 6.48
N LEU A 42 11.33 -1.68 5.77
CA LEU A 42 9.87 -1.79 5.91
C LEU A 42 9.40 -3.23 5.66
N LEU A 43 9.81 -3.83 4.53
CA LEU A 43 9.43 -5.20 4.16
C LEU A 43 9.98 -6.22 5.17
N ARG A 44 11.22 -6.07 5.63
CA ARG A 44 11.78 -6.94 6.68
C ARG A 44 10.94 -6.90 7.95
N ASN A 45 10.47 -5.72 8.35
CA ASN A 45 9.65 -5.58 9.56
C ASN A 45 8.25 -6.22 9.37
N LEU A 46 7.64 -6.07 8.18
CA LEU A 46 6.37 -6.73 7.86
C LEU A 46 6.49 -8.26 7.81
N GLU A 47 7.61 -8.77 7.28
CA GLU A 47 7.90 -10.20 7.23
C GLU A 47 8.11 -10.76 8.64
N LYS A 48 8.88 -10.05 9.48
CA LYS A 48 9.07 -10.42 10.90
C LYS A 48 7.76 -10.40 11.68
N ALA A 49 6.83 -9.52 11.34
CA ALA A 49 5.49 -9.46 11.91
C ALA A 49 4.54 -10.54 11.36
N GLY A 50 4.98 -11.34 10.38
CA GLY A 50 4.19 -12.41 9.78
C GLY A 50 3.09 -11.93 8.84
N TYR A 51 3.17 -10.70 8.33
CA TYR A 51 2.18 -10.14 7.40
C TYR A 51 2.52 -10.39 5.93
N ILE A 52 3.79 -10.59 5.61
CA ILE A 52 4.21 -10.86 4.23
C ILE A 52 5.16 -12.05 4.16
N GLU A 53 5.29 -12.59 2.96
CA GLU A 53 6.31 -13.56 2.58
C GLU A 53 6.96 -13.16 1.26
N LYS A 54 8.21 -13.61 1.06
CA LYS A 54 9.01 -13.31 -0.12
C LYS A 54 9.44 -14.59 -0.81
N HIS A 55 9.05 -14.74 -2.07
CA HIS A 55 9.41 -15.89 -2.90
C HIS A 55 10.34 -15.45 -4.01
N VAL A 56 11.33 -16.28 -4.36
CA VAL A 56 12.10 -16.07 -5.59
C VAL A 56 11.19 -16.45 -6.75
N SER A 57 11.08 -15.57 -7.76
CA SER A 57 10.28 -15.89 -8.95
C SER A 57 10.81 -17.16 -9.63
N SER A 58 10.01 -18.22 -9.63
CA SER A 58 10.34 -19.51 -10.23
C SER A 58 9.64 -19.66 -11.59
N GLY A 59 10.36 -20.13 -12.60
CA GLY A 59 9.80 -20.35 -13.94
C GLY A 59 9.85 -19.14 -14.88
N THR A 60 10.42 -18.02 -14.44
CA THR A 60 10.68 -16.82 -15.26
C THR A 60 12.18 -16.51 -15.33
N GLN A 61 12.61 -15.75 -16.35
CA GLN A 61 13.97 -15.18 -16.38
C GLN A 61 14.18 -14.11 -15.29
N ASP A 62 13.10 -13.49 -14.81
CA ASP A 62 13.13 -12.61 -13.65
C ASP A 62 13.54 -13.39 -12.40
N ARG A 63 14.64 -12.98 -11.76
CA ARG A 63 15.17 -13.55 -10.51
C ARG A 63 14.85 -12.71 -9.28
N SER A 64 14.04 -11.66 -9.42
CA SER A 64 13.65 -10.80 -8.31
C SER A 64 12.79 -11.55 -7.29
N LYS A 65 12.88 -11.13 -6.03
CA LYS A 65 11.99 -11.58 -4.97
C LYS A 65 10.64 -10.90 -5.14
N LYS A 66 9.59 -11.71 -5.22
CA LYS A 66 8.19 -11.31 -5.30
C LYS A 66 7.62 -11.32 -3.89
N VAL A 67 6.84 -10.30 -3.55
CA VAL A 67 6.27 -10.12 -2.21
C VAL A 67 4.78 -10.44 -2.23
N TYR A 68 4.32 -11.23 -1.26
CA TYR A 68 2.92 -11.61 -1.11
C TYR A 68 2.46 -11.39 0.33
N LEU A 69 1.17 -11.10 0.50
CA LEU A 69 0.54 -11.12 1.82
C LEU A 69 0.40 -12.56 2.31
N THR A 70 0.64 -12.79 3.59
CA THR A 70 0.20 -14.02 4.26
C THR A 70 -1.31 -13.94 4.51
N SER A 71 -1.93 -15.04 4.96
CA SER A 71 -3.35 -15.00 5.39
C SER A 71 -3.59 -13.96 6.49
N ASN A 72 -2.63 -13.80 7.43
CA ASN A 72 -2.69 -12.78 8.47
C ASN A 72 -2.53 -11.37 7.87
N GLY A 73 -1.60 -11.20 6.93
CA GLY A 73 -1.43 -9.94 6.21
C GLY A 73 -2.68 -9.51 5.45
N GLN A 74 -3.35 -10.44 4.78
CA GLN A 74 -4.61 -10.21 4.07
C GLN A 74 -5.69 -9.70 5.02
N HIS A 75 -5.85 -10.37 6.17
CA HIS A 75 -6.84 -9.99 7.18
C HIS A 75 -6.57 -8.57 7.72
N VAL A 76 -5.31 -8.26 8.03
CA VAL A 76 -4.92 -6.93 8.51
C VAL A 76 -5.10 -5.86 7.44
N ALA A 77 -4.73 -6.13 6.18
CA ALA A 77 -4.93 -5.21 5.06
C ALA A 77 -6.42 -4.84 4.90
N GLN A 78 -7.30 -5.83 4.95
CA GLN A 78 -8.75 -5.61 4.87
C GLN A 78 -9.29 -4.74 6.02
N GLN A 79 -8.87 -5.02 7.26
CA GLN A 79 -9.27 -4.21 8.41
C GLN A 79 -8.75 -2.77 8.32
N LEU A 80 -7.52 -2.58 7.86
CA LEU A 80 -6.94 -1.26 7.64
C LEU A 80 -7.71 -0.49 6.55
N ARG A 81 -8.02 -1.15 5.43
CA ARG A 81 -8.81 -0.55 4.34
C ARG A 81 -10.18 -0.10 4.83
N GLN A 82 -10.88 -0.92 5.61
CA GLN A 82 -12.17 -0.53 6.19
C GLN A 82 -12.04 0.73 7.06
N ARG A 83 -11.02 0.80 7.94
CA ARG A 83 -10.79 1.99 8.77
C ARG A 83 -10.48 3.23 7.95
N PHE A 84 -9.62 3.11 6.93
CA PHE A 84 -9.33 4.22 6.04
C PHE A 84 -10.57 4.70 5.30
N ASN A 85 -11.40 3.79 4.82
CA ASN A 85 -12.65 4.15 4.14
C ASN A 85 -13.63 4.84 5.09
N THR A 86 -13.77 4.37 6.34
CA THR A 86 -14.61 5.05 7.34
C THR A 86 -14.10 6.46 7.64
N THR A 87 -12.79 6.63 7.85
CA THR A 87 -12.21 7.97 8.09
C THR A 87 -12.37 8.88 6.88
N ASN A 88 -12.16 8.35 5.67
CA ASN A 88 -12.33 9.12 4.45
C ASN A 88 -13.79 9.56 4.27
N HIS A 89 -14.73 8.63 4.45
CA HIS A 89 -16.16 8.93 4.36
C HIS A 89 -16.62 9.95 5.40
N GLN A 90 -16.10 9.90 6.62
CA GLN A 90 -16.35 10.93 7.64
C GLN A 90 -15.79 12.30 7.24
N SER A 91 -14.64 12.32 6.58
CA SER A 91 -13.95 13.57 6.19
C SER A 91 -14.63 14.26 5.01
N ILE A 92 -15.23 13.49 4.09
CA ILE A 92 -15.94 14.02 2.91
C ILE A 92 -17.46 13.96 3.05
N GLY A 93 -17.99 13.50 4.19
CA GLY A 93 -19.43 13.26 4.37
C GLY A 93 -20.31 14.52 4.36
N GLY A 94 -19.69 15.71 4.41
CA GLY A 94 -20.38 16.99 4.21
C GLY A 94 -20.43 17.47 2.76
N LEU A 95 -19.77 16.76 1.84
CA LEU A 95 -19.72 17.10 0.42
C LEU A 95 -20.84 16.39 -0.35
N SER A 96 -21.45 17.09 -1.29
CA SER A 96 -22.30 16.49 -2.32
C SER A 96 -21.48 15.65 -3.31
N GLU A 97 -22.15 14.77 -4.06
CA GLU A 97 -21.49 13.96 -5.10
C GLU A 97 -20.73 14.82 -6.11
N ARG A 98 -21.30 15.98 -6.48
CA ARG A 98 -20.65 16.94 -7.38
C ARG A 98 -19.35 17.50 -6.81
N GLU A 99 -19.36 17.87 -5.53
CA GLU A 99 -18.16 18.40 -4.87
C GLU A 99 -17.07 17.33 -4.70
N ILE A 100 -17.47 16.06 -4.52
CA ILE A 100 -16.55 14.93 -4.52
C ILE A 100 -15.90 14.76 -5.91
N ASP A 101 -16.67 14.81 -6.99
CA ASP A 101 -16.15 14.72 -8.35
C ASP A 101 -15.19 15.88 -8.70
N GLU A 102 -15.54 17.10 -8.28
CA GLU A 102 -14.68 18.28 -8.44
C GLU A 102 -13.39 18.13 -7.63
N LEU A 103 -13.46 17.63 -6.39
CA LEU A 103 -12.29 17.37 -5.56
C LEU A 103 -11.36 16.32 -6.17
N ILE A 104 -11.91 15.19 -6.66
CA ILE A 104 -11.13 14.15 -7.35
C ILE A 104 -10.42 14.75 -8.56
N THR A 105 -11.13 15.55 -9.37
CA THR A 105 -10.55 16.22 -10.54
C THR A 105 -9.35 17.10 -10.18
N LEU A 106 -9.45 17.88 -9.10
CA LEU A 106 -8.38 18.76 -8.65
C LEU A 106 -7.18 17.98 -8.08
N LEU A 107 -7.44 16.93 -7.28
CA LEU A 107 -6.38 16.09 -6.72
C LEU A 107 -5.61 15.33 -7.80
N THR A 108 -6.30 14.80 -8.83
CA THR A 108 -5.65 14.14 -9.97
C THR A 108 -4.73 15.11 -10.71
N LYS A 109 -5.16 16.34 -10.97
CA LYS A 109 -4.32 17.36 -11.60
C LYS A 109 -3.05 17.67 -10.79
N ILE A 110 -3.15 17.74 -9.46
CA ILE A 110 -2.00 17.95 -8.58
C ILE A 110 -1.05 16.76 -8.65
N HIS A 111 -1.59 15.54 -8.59
CA HIS A 111 -0.80 14.30 -8.67
C HIS A 111 -0.02 14.19 -9.98
N ASP A 112 -0.69 14.44 -11.12
CA ASP A 112 -0.07 14.37 -12.44
C ASP A 112 1.05 15.41 -12.61
N HIS A 113 0.90 16.60 -12.02
CA HIS A 113 1.94 17.63 -12.04
C HIS A 113 3.15 17.28 -11.15
N GLN A 114 2.98 16.48 -10.09
CA GLN A 114 4.07 16.08 -9.21
C GLN A 114 4.87 14.89 -9.74
N ASN A 115 4.31 14.12 -10.68
CA ASN A 115 4.93 12.96 -11.32
C ASN A 115 5.53 13.24 -12.71
N ASN A 116 5.53 14.50 -13.14
CA ASN A 116 6.07 14.99 -14.42
C ASN A 116 7.29 15.89 -14.17
#